data_AF-A0A9P2M3A5-F1
#
_entry.id   AF-A0A9P2M3A5-F1
#
_cell.length_a   1.000
_cell.length_b   1.000
_cell.length_c   1.000
_cell.angle_alpha   90.00
_cell.angle_beta   90.00
_cell.angle_gamma   90.00
#
_symmetry.space_group_name_H-M   'P 1'
#
loop_
_entity.id
_entity.type
_entity.pdbx_description
1 polymer ?
#
loop_
_entity_poly.entity_id
_entity_poly.type
_entity_poly.pdbx_seq_one_letter_code
_entity_poly.pdbx_strand_id
1 'polypeptide(L)'
;MLDIDEIQAQAILDMQLRRLAALERQRIIDDLAKIEAEIADLEDILAKPERQRGIVRDELAEIVDRHGDDRRTRIIAADGDVSDEDLIAREDVVVTITETGYAKRTKTDLYRSQKRGGKGVQGAGLKQDDIVAHFFVCSTHDLILFFTTQGRVYRAKAYDLPEASRTARGQHVANLLAFQPEERIAQVIQIRGYTDAPYLGAGHSQRAGEKVQADRLRLQSLRAGIVAVNLARQRRTWSGAGACVLGPTNDL
;
A
#
# COMPACT_ATOMS: atom_id res chain seq x y z
N MET A 1 7.87 80.76 10.06
CA MET A 1 9.28 80.46 9.76
C MET A 1 9.28 79.07 9.15
N LEU A 2 10.00 78.80 8.06
CA LEU A 2 10.11 77.41 7.59
C LEU A 2 10.98 76.66 8.60
N ASP A 3 10.49 75.54 9.12
CA ASP A 3 11.30 74.62 9.92
C ASP A 3 12.20 73.84 8.97
N ILE A 4 13.49 74.18 8.98
CA ILE A 4 14.53 73.63 8.08
C ILE A 4 15.54 72.88 8.95
N ASP A 5 15.93 71.67 8.54
CA ASP A 5 16.96 70.90 9.25
C ASP A 5 18.40 71.38 8.92
N GLU A 6 19.40 70.93 9.70
CA GLU A 6 20.79 71.37 9.54
C GLU A 6 21.38 71.03 8.16
N ILE A 7 20.95 69.90 7.57
CA ILE A 7 21.42 69.46 6.25
C ILE A 7 20.84 70.35 5.16
N GLN A 8 19.54 70.64 5.22
CA GLN A 8 18.84 71.54 4.32
C GLN A 8 19.39 72.96 4.44
N ALA A 9 19.68 73.43 5.67
CA ALA A 9 20.28 74.73 5.91
C ALA A 9 21.68 74.85 5.27
N GLN A 10 22.52 73.83 5.45
CA GLN A 10 23.83 73.78 4.81
C GLN A 10 23.71 73.74 3.27
N ALA A 11 22.77 72.96 2.74
CA ALA A 11 22.53 72.88 1.30
C ALA A 11 22.09 74.21 0.69
N ILE A 12 21.34 75.04 1.44
CA ILE A 12 20.97 76.40 1.04
C ILE A 12 22.19 77.33 1.06
N LEU A 13 23.03 77.26 2.10
CA LEU A 13 24.25 78.08 2.19
C LEU A 13 25.25 77.77 1.06
N ASP A 14 25.31 76.52 0.63
CA ASP A 14 26.20 76.05 -0.44
C ASP A 14 25.65 76.33 -1.86
N MET A 15 24.47 76.96 -2.00
CA MET A 15 23.88 77.25 -3.31
C MET A 15 24.66 78.33 -4.06
N GLN A 16 25.03 78.01 -5.31
CA GLN A 16 25.65 78.98 -6.23
C GLN A 16 24.58 79.84 -6.92
N LEU A 17 24.83 81.14 -7.10
CA LEU A 17 23.91 82.09 -7.74
C LEU A 17 23.41 81.64 -9.14
N ARG A 18 24.23 80.89 -9.89
CA ARG A 18 23.86 80.35 -11.21
C ARG A 18 22.70 79.35 -11.13
N ARG A 19 22.52 78.64 -10.01
CA ARG A 19 21.41 77.69 -9.78
C ARG A 19 20.06 78.37 -9.55
N LEU A 20 20.05 79.69 -9.34
CA LEU A 20 18.82 80.47 -9.20
C LEU A 20 18.21 80.88 -10.55
N ALA A 21 18.89 80.58 -11.66
CA ALA A 21 18.38 80.80 -13.01
C ALA A 21 17.08 80.02 -13.24
N ALA A 22 16.17 80.59 -14.03
CA ALA A 22 14.85 80.01 -14.27
C ALA A 22 14.91 78.57 -14.83
N LEU A 23 15.89 78.29 -15.71
CA LEU A 23 16.08 76.94 -16.28
C LEU A 23 16.50 75.91 -15.24
N GLU A 24 17.39 76.27 -14.31
CA GLU A 24 17.83 75.34 -13.25
C GLU A 24 16.72 75.11 -12.22
N ARG A 25 15.93 76.14 -11.93
CA ARG A 25 14.73 75.98 -11.10
C ARG A 25 13.73 75.03 -11.75
N GLN A 26 13.47 75.19 -13.05
CA GLN A 26 12.56 74.31 -13.77
C GLN A 26 13.05 72.86 -13.73
N ARG A 27 14.35 72.65 -13.97
CA ARG A 27 14.95 71.31 -13.88
C ARG A 27 14.74 70.66 -12.51
N ILE A 28 14.94 71.42 -11.42
CA ILE A 28 14.70 70.91 -10.06
C ILE A 28 13.24 70.54 -9.85
N ILE A 29 12.30 71.33 -10.38
CA ILE A 29 10.86 71.03 -10.31
C ILE A 29 10.53 69.76 -11.10
N ASP A 30 11.11 69.60 -12.29
CA ASP A 30 10.91 68.42 -13.13
C ASP A 30 11.50 67.15 -12.47
N ASP A 31 12.70 67.27 -11.88
CA ASP A 31 13.36 66.18 -11.14
C ASP A 31 12.56 65.81 -9.89
N LEU A 32 12.05 66.80 -9.15
CA LEU A 32 11.16 66.59 -8.00
C LEU A 32 9.91 65.81 -8.43
N ALA A 33 9.23 66.24 -9.47
CA ALA A 33 8.02 65.57 -9.96
C ALA A 33 8.29 64.11 -10.38
N LYS A 34 9.45 63.85 -11.00
CA LYS A 34 9.88 62.49 -11.35
C LYS A 34 10.11 61.63 -10.11
N ILE A 35 10.85 62.16 -9.13
CA ILE A 35 11.15 61.44 -7.88
C ILE A 35 9.87 61.16 -7.09
N GLU A 36 8.96 62.14 -7.00
CA GLU A 36 7.66 61.95 -6.35
C GLU A 36 6.83 60.85 -7.01
N ALA A 37 6.83 60.77 -8.35
CA ALA A 37 6.16 59.70 -9.08
C ALA A 37 6.80 58.32 -8.82
N GLU A 38 8.14 58.25 -8.76
CA GLU A 38 8.87 57.02 -8.46
C GLU A 38 8.61 56.55 -7.01
N ILE A 39 8.63 57.47 -6.04
CA ILE A 39 8.30 57.17 -4.64
C ILE A 39 6.87 56.62 -4.55
N ALA A 40 5.90 57.28 -5.17
CA ALA A 40 4.51 56.83 -5.14
C ALA A 40 4.34 55.42 -5.72
N ASP A 41 5.08 55.09 -6.79
CA ASP A 41 5.05 53.76 -7.39
C ASP A 41 5.67 52.70 -6.47
N LEU A 42 6.84 53.00 -5.89
CA LEU A 42 7.53 52.11 -4.95
C LEU A 42 6.71 51.89 -3.67
N GLU A 43 6.08 52.93 -3.13
CA GLU A 43 5.18 52.82 -1.98
C GLU A 43 3.96 51.95 -2.30
N ASP A 44 3.37 52.07 -3.50
CA ASP A 44 2.27 51.22 -3.93
C ASP A 44 2.68 49.74 -4.05
N ILE A 45 3.90 49.47 -4.56
CA ILE A 45 4.50 48.13 -4.57
C ILE A 45 4.66 47.61 -3.14
N LEU A 46 5.24 48.41 -2.23
CA LEU A 46 5.47 48.00 -0.85
C LEU A 46 4.17 47.76 -0.08
N ALA A 47 3.12 48.53 -0.34
CA ALA A 47 1.82 48.41 0.31
C ALA A 47 1.01 47.20 -0.17
N LYS A 48 1.21 46.73 -1.41
CA LYS A 48 0.39 45.67 -2.04
C LYS A 48 1.20 44.39 -2.30
N PRO A 49 1.07 43.34 -1.45
CA PRO A 49 1.74 42.06 -1.67
C PRO A 49 1.38 41.35 -2.98
N GLU A 50 0.20 41.61 -3.53
CA GLU A 50 -0.19 41.08 -4.85
C GLU A 50 0.65 41.67 -5.98
N ARG A 51 0.97 42.96 -5.90
CA ARG A 51 1.80 43.66 -6.87
C ARG A 51 3.24 43.16 -6.81
N GLN A 52 3.77 42.96 -5.61
CA GLN A 52 5.10 42.35 -5.40
C GLN A 52 5.19 40.96 -6.02
N ARG A 53 4.20 40.09 -5.76
CA ARG A 53 4.15 38.75 -6.35
C ARG A 53 4.01 38.77 -7.88
N GLY A 54 3.30 39.76 -8.41
CA GLY A 54 3.21 39.99 -9.86
C GLY A 54 4.59 40.26 -10.46
N ILE A 55 5.31 41.25 -9.90
CA ILE A 55 6.67 41.61 -10.34
C ILE A 55 7.60 40.40 -10.25
N VAL A 56 7.64 39.71 -9.10
CA VAL A 56 8.49 38.53 -8.90
C VAL A 56 8.17 37.43 -9.90
N ARG A 57 6.89 37.16 -10.18
CA ARG A 57 6.49 36.17 -11.18
C ARG A 57 7.01 36.53 -12.57
N ASP A 58 6.86 37.79 -12.96
CA ASP A 58 7.21 38.26 -14.30
C ASP A 58 8.74 38.26 -14.49
N GLU A 59 9.50 38.68 -13.47
CA GLU A 59 10.97 38.58 -13.44
C GLU A 59 11.45 37.12 -13.47
N LEU A 60 10.83 36.22 -12.69
CA LEU A 60 11.18 34.80 -12.71
C LEU A 60 10.86 34.15 -14.06
N ALA A 61 9.77 34.56 -14.72
CA ALA A 61 9.42 34.08 -16.05
C ALA A 61 10.48 34.51 -17.09
N GLU A 62 10.98 35.75 -17.02
CA GLU A 62 12.07 36.21 -17.89
C GLU A 62 13.36 35.41 -17.67
N ILE A 63 13.68 35.09 -16.41
CA ILE A 63 14.86 34.25 -16.08
C ILE A 63 14.71 32.85 -16.69
N VAL A 64 13.53 32.24 -16.55
CA VAL A 64 13.26 30.91 -17.12
C VAL A 64 13.32 30.95 -18.65
N ASP A 65 12.85 32.01 -19.32
CA ASP A 65 12.93 32.14 -20.78
C ASP A 65 14.38 32.29 -21.26
N ARG A 66 15.20 33.09 -20.54
CA ARG A 66 16.59 33.33 -20.92
C ARG A 66 17.52 32.14 -20.61
N HIS A 67 17.25 31.40 -19.56
CA HIS A 67 18.19 30.41 -19.01
C HIS A 67 17.61 29.00 -18.83
N GLY A 68 16.35 28.78 -19.20
CA GLY A 68 15.72 27.47 -19.09
C GLY A 68 16.28 26.46 -20.09
N ASP A 69 16.46 25.22 -19.64
CA ASP A 69 16.80 24.08 -20.47
C ASP A 69 15.82 22.91 -20.25
N ASP A 70 15.72 22.05 -21.25
CA ASP A 70 14.89 20.85 -21.14
C ASP A 70 15.49 19.87 -20.14
N ARG A 71 14.62 19.21 -19.37
CA ARG A 71 15.05 18.20 -18.40
C ARG A 71 15.76 17.05 -19.11
N ARG A 72 17.06 16.92 -18.84
CA ARG A 72 17.91 15.86 -19.41
C ARG A 72 17.58 14.44 -18.92
N THR A 73 16.98 14.31 -17.74
CA THR A 73 16.67 13.01 -17.11
C THR A 73 15.19 12.68 -17.19
N ARG A 74 14.86 11.42 -17.45
CA ARG A 74 13.49 10.91 -17.41
C ARG A 74 13.22 10.25 -16.06
N ILE A 75 12.13 10.63 -15.40
CA ILE A 75 11.62 9.88 -14.25
C ILE A 75 10.86 8.68 -14.82
N ILE A 76 11.42 7.50 -14.62
CA ILE A 76 10.76 6.24 -14.93
C ILE A 76 10.12 5.80 -13.63
N ALA A 77 8.79 5.56 -13.63
CA ALA A 77 8.15 4.91 -12.51
C ALA A 77 8.82 3.54 -12.33
N ALA A 78 9.29 3.24 -11.11
CA ALA A 78 9.99 1.98 -10.83
C ALA A 78 9.16 0.80 -11.37
N ASP A 79 9.82 -0.07 -12.15
CA ASP A 79 9.19 -1.29 -12.66
C ASP A 79 9.10 -2.28 -11.49
N GLY A 80 8.01 -2.18 -10.74
CA GLY A 80 7.72 -2.98 -9.56
C GLY A 80 8.47 -2.54 -8.32
N ASP A 81 7.73 -2.16 -7.27
CA ASP A 81 8.27 -2.26 -5.91
C ASP A 81 8.67 -3.73 -5.71
N VAL A 82 9.96 -4.00 -5.44
CA VAL A 82 10.40 -5.31 -4.97
C VAL A 82 9.65 -5.57 -3.68
N SER A 83 8.66 -6.44 -3.75
CA SER A 83 7.89 -6.81 -2.57
C SER A 83 8.73 -7.77 -1.73
N ASP A 84 8.52 -7.78 -0.40
CA ASP A 84 9.18 -8.77 0.47
C ASP A 84 8.92 -10.21 0.00
N GLU A 85 7.82 -10.42 -0.73
CA GLU A 85 7.50 -11.69 -1.39
C GLU A 85 8.50 -12.05 -2.50
N ASP A 86 9.01 -11.09 -3.28
CA ASP A 86 9.97 -11.36 -4.36
C ASP A 86 11.33 -11.83 -3.83
N LEU A 87 11.60 -11.61 -2.54
CA LEU A 87 12.78 -12.13 -1.84
C LEU A 87 12.59 -13.59 -1.38
N ILE A 88 11.38 -14.14 -1.43
CA ILE A 88 11.07 -15.51 -1.03
C ILE A 88 11.32 -16.43 -2.22
N ALA A 89 12.10 -17.49 -2.02
CA ALA A 89 12.34 -18.48 -3.07
C ALA A 89 11.06 -19.29 -3.37
N ARG A 90 10.80 -19.54 -4.66
CA ARG A 90 9.78 -20.48 -5.12
C ARG A 90 10.31 -21.91 -5.03
N GLU A 91 9.93 -22.61 -3.97
CA GLU A 91 10.29 -24.01 -3.72
C GLU A 91 9.06 -24.85 -3.42
N ASP A 92 9.15 -26.16 -3.71
CA ASP A 92 8.07 -27.10 -3.39
C ASP A 92 8.14 -27.49 -1.91
N VAL A 93 7.04 -27.26 -1.20
CA VAL A 93 6.87 -27.55 0.21
C VAL A 93 5.70 -28.47 0.45
N VAL A 94 5.84 -29.30 1.48
CA VAL A 94 4.77 -30.14 2.00
C VAL A 94 4.07 -29.35 3.10
N VAL A 95 2.77 -29.13 2.91
CA VAL A 95 1.93 -28.50 3.93
C VAL A 95 1.14 -29.57 4.65
N THR A 96 1.19 -29.53 5.97
CA THR A 96 0.45 -30.43 6.85
C THR A 96 -0.44 -29.60 7.75
N ILE A 97 -1.74 -29.92 7.77
CA ILE A 97 -2.74 -29.26 8.60
C ILE A 97 -3.51 -30.33 9.37
N THR A 98 -3.55 -30.19 10.68
CA THR A 98 -4.27 -31.12 11.56
C THR A 98 -5.73 -30.69 11.75
N GLU A 99 -6.58 -31.61 12.19
CA GLU A 99 -7.99 -31.33 12.46
C GLU A 99 -8.17 -30.26 13.54
N THR A 100 -7.25 -30.21 14.52
CA THR A 100 -7.23 -29.18 15.56
C THR A 100 -6.69 -27.83 15.08
N GLY A 101 -6.32 -27.68 13.80
CA GLY A 101 -5.92 -26.41 13.20
C GLY A 101 -4.44 -26.06 13.37
N TYR A 102 -3.58 -27.02 13.70
CA TYR A 102 -2.13 -26.80 13.62
C TYR A 102 -1.66 -26.95 12.17
N ALA A 103 -0.97 -25.95 11.65
CA ALA A 103 -0.42 -25.93 10.31
C ALA A 103 1.09 -25.72 10.34
N LYS A 104 1.77 -26.36 9.40
CA LYS A 104 3.20 -26.15 9.12
C LYS A 104 3.51 -26.41 7.66
N ARG A 105 4.63 -25.82 7.22
CA ARG A 105 5.31 -26.21 5.99
C ARG A 105 6.60 -26.94 6.30
N THR A 106 6.94 -27.92 5.49
CA THR A 106 8.19 -28.67 5.57
C THR A 106 8.75 -28.80 4.16
N LYS A 107 10.05 -28.58 3.99
CA LYS A 107 10.70 -28.76 2.68
C LYS A 107 10.54 -30.19 2.18
N THR A 108 10.26 -30.34 0.89
CA THR A 108 10.01 -31.66 0.27
C THR A 108 11.21 -32.60 0.40
N ASP A 109 12.43 -32.07 0.44
CA ASP A 109 13.66 -32.85 0.65
C ASP A 109 13.67 -33.67 1.94
N LEU A 110 13.01 -33.17 3.00
CA LEU A 110 12.89 -33.86 4.30
C LEU A 110 11.92 -35.06 4.24
N TYR A 111 11.14 -35.19 3.17
CA TYR A 111 10.23 -36.30 2.92
C TYR A 111 10.78 -37.33 1.92
N ARG A 112 11.95 -37.08 1.31
CA ARG A 112 12.55 -37.99 0.32
C ARG A 112 12.73 -39.40 0.92
N SER A 113 12.13 -40.39 0.26
CA SER A 113 12.05 -41.78 0.73
C SER A 113 13.44 -42.41 0.89
N GLN A 114 13.68 -43.06 2.01
CA GLN A 114 14.78 -44.02 2.15
C GLN A 114 14.42 -45.30 1.35
N LYS A 115 15.29 -45.71 0.41
CA LYS A 115 15.07 -46.80 -0.58
C LYS A 115 15.00 -48.23 0.00
N ARG A 116 14.60 -48.43 1.25
CA ARG A 116 14.37 -49.78 1.82
C ARG A 116 13.07 -49.76 2.62
N GLY A 117 12.21 -50.75 2.41
CA GLY A 117 10.85 -50.89 2.96
C GLY A 117 10.75 -50.93 4.50
N GLY A 118 11.15 -49.85 5.17
CA GLY A 118 10.91 -49.62 6.58
C GLY A 118 9.50 -49.06 6.77
N LYS A 119 8.60 -49.85 7.35
CA LYS A 119 7.23 -49.49 7.73
C LYS A 119 7.13 -48.43 8.86
N GLY A 120 8.15 -47.60 9.10
CA GLY A 120 8.22 -46.76 10.29
C GLY A 120 9.03 -45.49 10.07
N VAL A 121 8.44 -44.49 9.42
CA VAL A 121 8.95 -43.11 9.53
C VAL A 121 7.79 -42.23 9.99
N GLN A 122 7.76 -41.89 11.29
CA GLN A 122 6.72 -41.04 11.88
C GLN A 122 6.65 -39.69 11.14
N GLY A 123 5.46 -39.36 10.61
CA GLY A 123 5.21 -38.20 9.76
C GLY A 123 5.06 -36.87 10.51
N ALA A 124 4.65 -36.92 11.78
CA ALA A 124 4.44 -35.76 12.65
C ALA A 124 4.37 -36.20 14.12
N GLY A 125 4.95 -35.42 15.04
CA GLY A 125 4.74 -35.57 16.47
C GLY A 125 3.44 -34.88 16.85
N LEU A 126 2.33 -35.56 16.65
CA LEU A 126 0.99 -35.03 16.93
C LEU A 126 0.82 -34.75 18.44
N LYS A 127 -0.15 -33.91 18.82
CA LYS A 127 -0.67 -33.94 20.19
C LYS A 127 -1.26 -35.35 20.42
N GLN A 128 -1.30 -35.83 21.67
CA GLN A 128 -2.07 -37.05 21.94
C GLN A 128 -3.46 -36.87 21.32
N ASP A 129 -3.82 -37.78 20.41
CA ASP A 129 -5.07 -37.84 19.63
C ASP A 129 -5.33 -36.76 18.56
N ASP A 130 -4.31 -36.09 18.00
CA ASP A 130 -4.51 -35.19 16.84
C ASP A 130 -4.26 -35.91 15.50
N ILE A 131 -5.12 -35.69 14.51
CA ILE A 131 -5.08 -36.38 13.21
C ILE A 131 -4.76 -35.38 12.11
N VAL A 132 -3.96 -35.80 11.12
CA VAL A 132 -3.70 -34.99 9.92
C VAL A 132 -4.95 -34.97 9.05
N ALA A 133 -5.59 -33.81 8.93
CA ALA A 133 -6.77 -33.61 8.10
C ALA A 133 -6.40 -33.32 6.64
N HIS A 134 -5.33 -32.55 6.42
CA HIS A 134 -4.86 -32.20 5.09
C HIS A 134 -3.35 -32.36 4.96
N PHE A 135 -2.93 -33.00 3.87
CA PHE A 135 -1.53 -33.22 3.52
C PHE A 135 -1.38 -33.10 2.00
N PHE A 136 -0.66 -32.08 1.55
CA PHE A 136 -0.47 -31.82 0.12
C PHE A 136 0.87 -31.14 -0.15
N VAL A 137 1.29 -31.20 -1.42
CA VAL A 137 2.51 -30.52 -1.91
C VAL A 137 2.07 -29.28 -2.70
N CYS A 138 2.72 -28.15 -2.42
CA CYS A 138 2.44 -26.86 -3.05
C CYS A 138 3.73 -26.03 -3.18
N SER A 139 3.70 -24.99 -4.00
CA SER A 139 4.77 -23.99 -4.03
C SER A 139 4.66 -23.05 -2.83
N THR A 140 5.78 -22.49 -2.35
CA THR A 140 5.78 -21.45 -1.31
C THR A 140 4.85 -20.27 -1.59
N HIS A 141 4.62 -19.95 -2.88
CA HIS A 141 3.80 -18.82 -3.30
C HIS A 141 2.33 -19.17 -3.54
N ASP A 142 1.97 -20.45 -3.49
CA ASP A 142 0.59 -20.89 -3.69
C ASP A 142 -0.29 -20.37 -2.54
N LEU A 143 -1.55 -20.10 -2.86
CA LEU A 143 -2.56 -19.66 -1.93
C LEU A 143 -3.26 -20.86 -1.29
N ILE A 144 -3.35 -20.81 0.04
CA ILE A 144 -4.07 -21.77 0.85
C ILE A 144 -5.32 -21.06 1.38
N LEU A 145 -6.48 -21.60 1.01
CA LEU A 145 -7.79 -21.10 1.38
C LEU A 145 -8.37 -21.94 2.52
N PHE A 146 -8.68 -21.30 3.62
CA PHE A 146 -9.29 -21.91 4.80
C PHE A 146 -10.77 -21.54 4.84
N PHE A 147 -11.63 -22.52 4.60
CA PHE A 147 -13.07 -22.41 4.75
C PHE A 147 -13.43 -22.77 6.18
N THR A 148 -14.20 -21.91 6.83
CA THR A 148 -14.59 -22.10 8.23
C THR A 148 -16.03 -22.54 8.39
N THR A 149 -16.34 -23.09 9.55
CA THR A 149 -17.70 -23.51 9.93
C THR A 149 -18.71 -22.36 9.98
N GLN A 150 -18.24 -21.11 10.03
CA GLN A 150 -19.05 -19.90 10.00
C GLN A 150 -19.21 -19.32 8.57
N GLY A 151 -18.80 -20.06 7.53
CA GLY A 151 -18.96 -19.64 6.15
C GLY A 151 -17.99 -18.53 5.74
N ARG A 152 -16.88 -18.35 6.47
CA ARG A 152 -15.82 -17.41 6.11
C ARG A 152 -14.70 -18.11 5.36
N VAL A 153 -14.03 -17.37 4.51
CA VAL A 153 -12.83 -17.80 3.78
C VAL A 153 -11.68 -16.90 4.14
N TYR A 154 -10.62 -17.52 4.62
CA TYR A 154 -9.34 -16.89 4.89
C TYR A 154 -8.33 -17.36 3.85
N ARG A 155 -7.33 -16.52 3.56
CA ARG A 155 -6.21 -16.89 2.70
C ARG A 155 -4.89 -16.72 3.44
N ALA A 156 -3.97 -17.63 3.18
CA ALA A 156 -2.56 -17.48 3.54
C ALA A 156 -1.72 -17.98 2.36
N LYS A 157 -0.54 -17.42 2.14
CA LYS A 157 0.43 -18.05 1.23
C LYS A 157 1.14 -19.18 1.96
N ALA A 158 1.61 -20.17 1.22
CA ALA A 158 2.29 -21.30 1.85
C ALA A 158 3.50 -20.83 2.68
N TYR A 159 4.24 -19.80 2.25
CA TYR A 159 5.36 -19.24 3.02
C TYR A 159 4.97 -18.58 4.35
N ASP A 160 3.72 -18.15 4.53
CA ASP A 160 3.21 -17.59 5.79
C ASP A 160 3.11 -18.65 6.89
N LEU A 161 3.02 -19.92 6.50
CA LEU A 161 3.02 -21.04 7.45
C LEU A 161 4.43 -21.23 8.03
N PRO A 162 4.54 -21.58 9.32
CA PRO A 162 5.83 -21.79 9.95
C PRO A 162 6.56 -22.96 9.30
N GLU A 163 7.82 -22.73 8.95
CA GLU A 163 8.71 -23.82 8.54
C GLU A 163 9.11 -24.62 9.77
N ALA A 164 8.81 -25.92 9.75
CA ALA A 164 9.10 -26.78 10.87
C ALA A 164 9.52 -28.17 10.41
N SER A 165 10.27 -28.85 11.28
CA SER A 165 10.71 -30.22 11.02
C SER A 165 9.52 -31.17 10.86
N ARG A 166 9.78 -32.32 10.25
CA ARG A 166 8.77 -33.37 10.06
C ARG A 166 8.09 -33.77 11.37
N THR A 167 8.81 -33.82 12.50
CA THR A 167 8.26 -34.22 13.79
C THR A 167 7.61 -33.08 14.58
N ALA A 168 7.86 -31.81 14.24
CA ALA A 168 7.27 -30.66 14.94
C ALA A 168 5.75 -30.54 14.71
N ARG A 169 5.05 -29.88 15.63
CA ARG A 169 3.59 -29.67 15.54
C ARG A 169 3.19 -28.51 14.61
N GLY A 170 4.05 -27.50 14.46
CA GLY A 170 3.70 -26.26 13.78
C GLY A 170 2.99 -25.26 14.69
N GLN A 171 2.29 -24.30 14.09
CA GLN A 171 1.56 -23.24 14.79
C GLN A 171 0.07 -23.35 14.48
N HIS A 172 -0.76 -22.97 15.44
CA HIS A 172 -2.21 -22.93 15.23
C HIS A 172 -2.58 -21.81 14.25
N VAL A 173 -3.42 -22.10 13.26
CA VAL A 173 -3.79 -21.16 12.19
C VAL A 173 -4.49 -19.90 12.71
N ALA A 174 -5.19 -19.97 13.85
CA ALA A 174 -5.85 -18.80 14.46
C ALA A 174 -4.85 -17.73 14.97
N ASN A 175 -3.56 -18.04 15.06
CA ASN A 175 -2.53 -17.03 15.33
C ASN A 175 -2.15 -16.24 14.08
N LEU A 176 -2.33 -16.83 12.90
CA LEU A 176 -2.04 -16.23 11.60
C LEU A 176 -3.29 -15.52 11.04
N LEU A 177 -4.46 -16.13 11.27
CA LEU A 177 -5.75 -15.72 10.73
C LEU A 177 -6.66 -15.27 11.87
N ALA A 178 -7.31 -14.11 11.72
CA ALA A 178 -8.17 -13.56 12.76
C ALA A 178 -9.54 -14.26 12.78
N PHE A 179 -9.56 -15.48 13.34
CA PHE A 179 -10.77 -16.27 13.54
C PHE A 179 -11.68 -15.62 14.59
N GLN A 180 -12.99 -15.74 14.38
CA GLN A 180 -14.00 -15.40 15.38
C GLN A 180 -14.01 -16.44 16.51
N PRO A 181 -14.58 -16.10 17.68
CA PRO A 181 -14.81 -17.09 18.73
C PRO A 181 -15.60 -18.29 18.19
N GLU A 182 -15.17 -19.50 18.59
CA GLU A 182 -15.76 -20.79 18.20
C GLU A 182 -15.68 -21.14 16.69
N GLU A 183 -14.94 -20.36 15.91
CA GLU A 183 -14.72 -20.65 14.49
C GLU A 183 -13.69 -21.77 14.30
N ARG A 184 -14.03 -22.76 13.46
CA ARG A 184 -13.17 -23.92 13.16
C ARG A 184 -12.98 -24.04 11.65
N ILE A 185 -11.87 -24.63 11.24
CA ILE A 185 -11.65 -24.99 9.83
C ILE A 185 -12.60 -26.14 9.48
N ALA A 186 -13.35 -25.98 8.40
CA ALA A 186 -14.18 -27.03 7.83
C ALA A 186 -13.48 -27.69 6.63
N GLN A 187 -12.80 -26.91 5.79
CA GLN A 187 -12.09 -27.42 4.63
C GLN A 187 -10.92 -26.51 4.24
N VAL A 188 -9.87 -27.12 3.67
CA VAL A 188 -8.74 -26.40 3.10
C VAL A 188 -8.63 -26.71 1.61
N ILE A 189 -8.39 -25.67 0.81
CA ILE A 189 -8.19 -25.76 -0.64
C ILE A 189 -6.93 -25.00 -1.01
N GLN A 190 -6.11 -25.57 -1.90
CA GLN A 190 -4.95 -24.88 -2.48
C GLN A 190 -5.24 -24.42 -3.91
N ILE A 191 -4.77 -23.23 -4.27
CA ILE A 191 -4.80 -22.67 -5.64
C ILE A 191 -3.47 -21.97 -5.91
N ARG A 192 -2.94 -21.99 -7.15
CA ARG A 192 -1.67 -21.30 -7.44
C ARG A 192 -1.90 -19.79 -7.59
N GLY A 193 -3.04 -19.42 -8.16
CA GLY A 193 -3.48 -18.04 -8.25
C GLY A 193 -4.99 -17.92 -8.42
N TYR A 194 -5.49 -16.69 -8.37
CA TYR A 194 -6.91 -16.39 -8.50
C TYR A 194 -7.46 -16.74 -9.90
N THR A 195 -6.61 -16.77 -10.92
CA THR A 195 -6.97 -17.15 -12.29
C THR A 195 -7.32 -18.64 -12.44
N ASP A 196 -6.74 -19.51 -11.61
CA ASP A 196 -7.00 -20.95 -11.67
C ASP A 196 -8.37 -21.32 -11.11
N ALA A 197 -8.92 -20.43 -10.28
CA ALA A 197 -10.06 -20.64 -9.43
C ALA A 197 -10.89 -19.36 -9.30
N PRO A 198 -11.48 -18.84 -10.39
CA PRO A 198 -12.12 -17.53 -10.38
C PRO A 198 -13.30 -17.46 -9.40
N TYR A 199 -13.96 -18.59 -9.14
CA TYR A 199 -15.06 -18.69 -8.20
C TYR A 199 -14.79 -19.73 -7.12
N LEU A 200 -15.10 -19.36 -5.89
CA LEU A 200 -15.12 -20.22 -4.72
C LEU A 200 -16.57 -20.58 -4.42
N GLY A 201 -16.90 -21.85 -4.53
CA GLY A 201 -18.20 -22.38 -4.14
C GLY A 201 -18.15 -22.89 -2.71
N ALA A 202 -19.13 -22.48 -1.90
CA ALA A 202 -19.37 -23.09 -0.61
C ALA A 202 -20.86 -23.43 -0.50
N GLY A 203 -21.18 -24.72 -0.37
CA GLY A 203 -22.56 -25.20 -0.34
C GLY A 203 -22.86 -26.04 0.88
N HIS A 204 -23.97 -25.76 1.55
CA HIS A 204 -24.45 -26.55 2.71
C HIS A 204 -25.31 -27.73 2.26
N SER A 205 -25.30 -28.84 3.00
CA SER A 205 -26.14 -30.03 2.73
C SER A 205 -27.65 -29.79 2.62
N GLN A 206 -28.14 -28.60 2.95
CA GLN A 206 -29.56 -28.25 3.02
C GLN A 206 -29.93 -26.98 2.22
N ARG A 207 -28.98 -26.37 1.50
CA ARG A 207 -29.23 -25.15 0.69
C ARG A 207 -28.32 -25.13 -0.54
N ALA A 208 -28.82 -24.59 -1.65
CA ALA A 208 -28.01 -24.28 -2.83
C ALA A 208 -26.77 -23.46 -2.45
N GLY A 209 -25.62 -23.81 -3.00
CA GLY A 209 -24.36 -23.17 -2.65
C GLY A 209 -24.27 -21.73 -3.14
N GLU A 210 -23.46 -20.93 -2.46
CA GLU A 210 -23.15 -19.56 -2.87
C GLU A 210 -21.78 -19.55 -3.55
N LYS A 211 -21.66 -18.78 -4.64
CA LYS A 211 -20.39 -18.53 -5.35
C LYS A 211 -19.83 -17.17 -4.93
N VAL A 212 -18.55 -17.12 -4.60
CA VAL A 212 -17.82 -15.88 -4.34
C VAL A 212 -16.63 -15.78 -5.27
N GLN A 213 -16.45 -14.62 -5.91
CA GLN A 213 -15.28 -14.35 -6.74
C GLN A 213 -14.01 -14.37 -5.88
N ALA A 214 -13.03 -15.17 -6.28
CA ALA A 214 -11.78 -15.33 -5.54
C ALA A 214 -10.99 -14.02 -5.47
N ASP A 215 -11.05 -13.18 -6.51
CA ASP A 215 -10.41 -11.85 -6.55
C ASP A 215 -10.84 -10.91 -5.42
N ARG A 216 -12.03 -11.10 -4.84
CA ARG A 216 -12.45 -10.30 -3.67
C ARG A 216 -11.50 -10.47 -2.50
N LEU A 217 -10.86 -11.64 -2.35
CA LEU A 217 -9.86 -11.91 -1.30
C LEU A 217 -8.60 -11.04 -1.46
N ARG A 218 -8.30 -10.58 -2.68
CA ARG A 218 -7.15 -9.69 -2.94
C ARG A 218 -7.32 -8.31 -2.31
N LEU A 219 -8.56 -7.81 -2.27
CA LEU A 219 -8.90 -6.47 -1.78
C LEU A 219 -8.98 -6.38 -0.25
N GLN A 220 -8.87 -7.51 0.46
CA GLN A 220 -8.93 -7.54 1.91
C GLN A 220 -7.56 -7.85 2.54
N SER A 221 -7.39 -7.33 3.76
CA SER A 221 -6.23 -7.60 4.60
C SER A 221 -6.02 -9.10 4.74
N LEU A 222 -4.77 -9.56 4.64
CA LEU A 222 -4.38 -10.98 4.70
C LEU A 222 -4.95 -11.71 5.94
N ARG A 223 -5.15 -10.98 7.05
CA ARG A 223 -5.65 -11.55 8.31
C ARG A 223 -7.18 -11.56 8.43
N ALA A 224 -7.87 -10.72 7.66
CA ALA A 224 -9.32 -10.58 7.72
C ALA A 224 -9.97 -11.48 6.66
N GLY A 225 -10.68 -12.51 7.10
CA GLY A 225 -11.41 -13.41 6.20
C GLY A 225 -12.68 -12.76 5.64
N ILE A 226 -13.05 -13.15 4.42
CA ILE A 226 -14.28 -12.73 3.75
C ILE A 226 -15.43 -13.66 4.14
N VAL A 227 -16.64 -13.12 4.27
CA VAL A 227 -17.85 -13.94 4.35
C VAL A 227 -18.12 -14.52 2.96
N ALA A 228 -17.91 -15.82 2.80
CA ALA A 228 -18.15 -16.53 1.55
C ALA A 228 -19.60 -17.04 1.44
N VAL A 229 -20.22 -17.37 2.57
CA VAL A 229 -21.63 -17.76 2.64
C VAL A 229 -22.30 -17.04 3.80
N ASN A 230 -23.46 -16.44 3.56
CA ASN A 230 -24.25 -15.88 4.65
C ASN A 230 -25.07 -16.98 5.35
N LEU A 231 -24.53 -17.51 6.45
CA LEU A 231 -25.24 -18.47 7.30
C LEU A 231 -26.24 -17.73 8.20
N ALA A 232 -27.54 -17.81 7.86
CA ALA A 232 -28.60 -17.17 8.62
C ALA A 232 -28.65 -17.66 10.09
N ARG A 233 -29.05 -16.74 10.99
CA ARG A 233 -29.08 -16.75 12.49
C ARG A 233 -29.42 -18.02 13.28
N GLN A 234 -29.89 -19.11 12.66
CA GLN A 234 -30.11 -20.36 13.39
C GLN A 234 -28.84 -21.19 13.34
N ARG A 235 -28.26 -21.51 14.50
CA ARG A 235 -27.08 -22.37 14.76
C ARG A 235 -26.86 -23.48 13.72
N ARG A 236 -26.31 -23.13 12.55
CA ARG A 236 -25.98 -24.07 11.48
C ARG A 236 -24.49 -23.93 11.26
N THR A 237 -23.75 -24.82 11.88
CA THR A 237 -22.34 -25.00 11.56
C THR A 237 -22.25 -25.70 10.23
N TRP A 238 -21.39 -25.19 9.36
CA TRP A 238 -21.07 -25.81 8.09
C TRP A 238 -20.37 -27.15 8.37
N SER A 239 -21.14 -28.24 8.43
CA SER A 239 -20.71 -29.55 8.97
C SER A 239 -20.98 -30.74 8.03
N GLY A 240 -21.22 -30.48 6.75
CA GLY A 240 -21.49 -31.55 5.76
C GLY A 240 -21.62 -31.00 4.35
N ALA A 241 -20.79 -30.01 4.03
CA ALA A 241 -21.03 -28.99 3.05
C ALA A 241 -19.75 -28.88 2.22
N GLY A 242 -19.80 -29.12 0.91
CA GLY A 242 -18.60 -29.15 0.08
C GLY A 242 -18.13 -27.73 -0.24
N ALA A 243 -16.84 -27.45 -0.04
CA ALA A 243 -16.18 -26.31 -0.65
C ALA A 243 -15.51 -26.84 -1.92
N CYS A 244 -15.75 -26.14 -3.01
CA CYS A 244 -15.17 -26.48 -4.29
C CYS A 244 -14.63 -25.22 -4.95
N VAL A 245 -13.56 -25.42 -5.70
CA VAL A 245 -13.14 -24.45 -6.70
C VAL A 245 -14.04 -24.64 -7.91
N LEU A 246 -14.59 -23.54 -8.42
CA LEU A 246 -15.44 -23.54 -9.59
C LEU A 246 -14.72 -22.79 -10.72
N GLY A 247 -14.62 -23.45 -11.87
CA GLY A 247 -14.23 -22.80 -13.11
C GLY A 247 -15.30 -21.81 -13.59
N PRO A 248 -15.00 -20.99 -14.61
CA PRO A 248 -15.91 -19.95 -15.13
C PRO A 248 -17.22 -20.50 -15.70
N THR A 249 -17.28 -21.79 -16.04
CA THR A 249 -18.45 -22.47 -16.63
C THR A 249 -19.14 -23.47 -15.69
N ASN A 250 -18.67 -23.63 -14.45
CA ASN A 250 -19.28 -24.59 -13.52
C ASN A 250 -20.46 -23.95 -12.80
N ASP A 251 -21.67 -24.48 -13.00
CA ASP A 251 -22.84 -24.18 -12.16
C ASP A 251 -22.90 -25.06 -10.91
N LEU A 252 -23.43 -24.47 -9.83
CA LEU A 252 -23.65 -25.12 -8.53
C LEU A 252 -25.01 -25.83 -8.50
#